data_AF-A0A1Y3XIZ8-F1
#
_entry.id   AF-A0A1Y3XIZ8-F1
#
_cell.length_a   1.000
_cell.length_b   1.000
_cell.length_c   1.000
_cell.angle_alpha   90.00
_cell.angle_beta   90.00
_cell.angle_gamma   90.00
#
_symmetry.space_group_name_H-M   'P 1'
#
loop_
_entity.id
_entity.type
_entity.pdbx_description
1 polymer ?
#
loop_
_entity_poly.entity_id
_entity_poly.type
_entity_poly.pdbx_seq_one_letter_code
_entity_poly.pdbx_strand_id
1 'polypeptide(L)'
;MKHFKTIRIIAAIVFLISLFCTVDLGLSLLFNTGAVYHDGYAAHSLLHAVFGIFGDGVWTFDMFFGKFETSAWITYALLVVNVVLLFCKGERK
;
A
#
# COMPACT_ATOMS: atom_id res chain seq x y z
N MET A 1 18.89 -6.66 23.27
CA MET A 1 17.95 -5.52 23.06
C MET A 1 18.10 -4.79 21.72
N LYS A 2 19.30 -4.70 21.09
CA LYS A 2 19.48 -3.99 19.80
C LYS A 2 18.66 -4.60 18.64
N HIS A 3 18.70 -5.91 18.45
CA HIS A 3 17.98 -6.59 17.37
C HIS A 3 16.45 -6.36 17.38
N PHE A 4 15.83 -6.31 18.56
CA PHE A 4 14.39 -6.06 18.66
C PHE A 4 13.99 -4.62 18.26
N LYS A 5 14.85 -3.63 18.56
CA LYS A 5 14.66 -2.26 18.05
C LYS A 5 14.80 -2.22 16.53
N THR A 6 15.80 -2.91 15.98
CA THR A 6 16.01 -3.00 14.52
C THR A 6 14.81 -3.64 13.81
N ILE A 7 14.29 -4.77 14.31
CA ILE A 7 13.11 -5.43 13.73
C ILE A 7 11.89 -4.51 13.72
N ARG A 8 11.65 -3.76 14.81
CA ARG A 8 10.56 -2.77 14.85
C ARG A 8 10.73 -1.66 13.82
N ILE A 9 11.94 -1.13 13.67
CA ILE A 9 12.20 -0.07 12.70
C ILE A 9 11.96 -0.60 11.27
N ILE A 10 12.48 -1.80 10.96
CA ILE A 10 12.26 -2.42 9.66
C ILE A 10 10.76 -2.66 9.42
N ALA A 11 10.06 -3.27 10.38
CA ALA A 11 8.61 -3.52 10.26
C ALA A 11 7.80 -2.23 10.07
N ALA A 12 8.19 -1.14 10.73
CA ALA A 12 7.55 0.16 10.56
C ALA A 12 7.85 0.76 9.17
N ILE A 13 9.09 0.66 8.67
CA ILE A 13 9.45 1.13 7.33
C ILE A 13 8.69 0.35 6.26
N VAL A 14 8.67 -0.99 6.34
CA VAL A 14 7.93 -1.83 5.39
C VAL A 14 6.43 -1.52 5.44
N PHE A 15 5.87 -1.30 6.63
CA PHE A 15 4.49 -0.85 6.78
C PHE A 15 4.23 0.49 6.10
N LEU A 16 5.08 1.50 6.28
CA LEU A 16 4.91 2.81 5.67
C LEU A 16 4.98 2.75 4.13
N ILE A 17 5.92 1.96 3.59
CA ILE A 17 6.03 1.74 2.14
C ILE A 17 4.75 1.06 1.62
N SER A 18 4.28 0.00 2.28
CA SER A 18 3.05 -0.70 1.89
C SER A 18 1.85 0.22 1.94
N LEU A 19 1.71 1.01 3.01
CA LEU A 19 0.63 1.97 3.19
C LEU A 19 0.64 3.04 2.09
N PHE A 20 1.81 3.56 1.72
CA PHE A 20 1.95 4.51 0.63
C PHE A 20 1.45 3.91 -0.70
N CYS A 21 1.88 2.69 -1.03
CA CYS A 21 1.39 1.97 -2.21
C CYS A 21 -0.12 1.73 -2.18
N THR A 22 -0.68 1.36 -1.02
CA THR A 22 -2.13 1.16 -0.88
C THR A 22 -2.92 2.45 -1.10
N VAL A 23 -2.46 3.56 -0.52
CA VAL A 23 -3.12 4.86 -0.67
C VAL A 23 -3.07 5.33 -2.13
N ASP A 24 -1.92 5.18 -2.78
CA ASP A 24 -1.74 5.55 -4.18
C ASP A 24 -2.67 4.76 -5.13
N LEU A 25 -2.73 3.44 -4.95
CA LEU A 25 -3.66 2.58 -5.69
C LEU A 25 -5.13 2.90 -5.37
N GLY A 26 -5.45 3.20 -4.11
CA GLY A 26 -6.80 3.56 -3.68
C GLY A 26 -7.28 4.89 -4.26
N LEU A 27 -6.41 5.90 -4.30
CA LEU A 27 -6.67 7.18 -4.96
C LEU A 27 -6.88 6.99 -6.47
N SER A 28 -6.04 6.15 -7.09
CA SER A 28 -6.18 5.81 -8.51
C SER A 28 -7.51 5.11 -8.79
N LEU A 29 -7.94 4.19 -7.92
CA LEU A 29 -9.23 3.52 -8.02
C LEU A 29 -10.39 4.52 -7.91
N LEU A 30 -10.36 5.39 -6.89
CA LEU A 30 -11.38 6.42 -6.66
C LEU A 30 -11.48 7.43 -7.81
N PHE A 31 -10.35 7.80 -8.42
CA PHE A 31 -10.34 8.68 -9.57
C PHE A 31 -11.00 8.00 -10.78
N ASN A 32 -10.68 6.73 -11.02
CA ASN A 32 -11.22 5.96 -12.13
C ASN A 32 -12.70 5.56 -11.93
N THR A 33 -13.21 5.44 -10.70
CA THR A 33 -14.65 5.25 -10.46
C THR A 33 -15.47 6.53 -10.69
N GLY A 34 -14.86 7.70 -10.52
CA GLY A 34 -15.52 9.00 -10.75
C GLY A 34 -15.53 9.45 -12.21
N ALA A 35 -14.65 8.91 -13.05
CA ALA A 35 -14.57 9.25 -14.47
C ALA A 35 -15.62 8.46 -15.28
N VAL A 36 -16.59 9.16 -15.86
CA VAL A 36 -17.71 8.60 -16.66
C VAL A 36 -17.26 8.03 -18.02
N TYR A 37 -16.00 8.26 -18.43
CA TYR A 37 -15.45 7.79 -19.69
C TYR A 37 -14.44 6.66 -19.47
N HIS A 38 -14.77 5.47 -19.97
CA HIS A 38 -13.92 4.27 -19.93
C HIS A 38 -12.92 4.18 -21.11
N ASP A 39 -12.82 5.23 -21.93
CA ASP A 39 -11.87 5.30 -23.05
C ASP A 39 -10.47 5.64 -22.53
N GLY A 40 -9.74 4.60 -22.13
CA GLY A 40 -8.36 4.69 -21.67
C GLY A 40 -8.27 5.21 -20.24
N TYR A 41 -8.15 4.30 -19.27
CA TYR A 41 -7.96 4.66 -17.87
C TYR A 41 -6.65 5.43 -17.72
N ALA A 42 -6.75 6.72 -17.43
CA ALA A 42 -5.60 7.54 -17.13
C ALA A 42 -5.02 7.09 -15.79
N ALA A 43 -3.81 6.57 -15.84
CA ALA A 43 -3.04 6.19 -14.67
C ALA A 43 -2.70 7.41 -13.80
N HIS A 44 -3.64 7.84 -12.97
CA HIS A 44 -3.44 8.85 -11.93
C HIS A 44 -2.79 8.27 -10.66
N SER A 45 -1.84 7.35 -10.85
CA SER A 45 -0.98 6.85 -9.78
C SER A 45 0.26 7.75 -9.70
N LEU A 46 0.55 8.29 -8.52
CA LEU A 46 1.77 9.03 -8.20
C LEU A 46 2.99 8.10 -8.35
N LEU A 47 2.85 6.82 -8.01
CA LEU A 47 3.86 5.79 -8.26
C LEU A 47 4.10 5.58 -9.77
N HIS A 48 3.05 5.65 -10.59
CA HIS A 48 3.22 5.66 -12.04
C HIS A 48 3.93 6.93 -12.52
N ALA A 49 3.48 8.10 -12.06
CA ALA A 49 3.99 9.38 -12.52
C ALA A 49 5.47 9.61 -12.13
N VAL A 50 5.89 9.10 -10.96
CA VAL A 50 7.24 9.33 -10.42
C VAL A 50 8.19 8.17 -10.73
N PHE A 51 7.70 6.93 -10.68
CA PHE A 51 8.55 5.74 -10.81
C PHE A 51 8.21 4.88 -12.03
N GLY A 52 7.12 5.14 -12.74
CA GLY A 52 6.63 4.29 -13.82
C GLY A 52 6.10 2.93 -13.34
N ILE A 53 5.81 2.78 -12.04
CA ILE A 53 5.42 1.51 -11.44
C ILE A 53 3.94 1.58 -11.04
N PHE A 54 3.19 0.55 -11.46
CA PHE A 54 1.74 0.39 -11.29
C PHE A 54 0.89 1.35 -12.13
N GLY A 55 -0.12 0.80 -12.81
CA GLY A 55 -1.05 1.57 -13.64
C GLY A 55 -0.41 2.12 -14.91
N ASP A 56 -0.35 1.36 -15.99
CA ASP A 56 -0.09 1.91 -17.33
C ASP A 56 -1.42 2.08 -18.10
N GLY A 57 -1.40 2.64 -19.31
CA GLY A 57 -2.60 2.82 -20.14
C GLY A 57 -3.30 1.51 -20.57
N VAL A 58 -2.74 0.34 -20.23
CA VAL A 58 -3.29 -1.00 -20.49
C VAL A 58 -4.03 -1.53 -19.26
N TRP A 59 -3.89 -0.89 -18.09
CA TRP A 59 -4.55 -1.35 -16.86
C TRP A 59 -6.06 -1.05 -16.90
N THR A 60 -6.86 -2.08 -16.73
CA THR A 60 -8.30 -2.00 -16.57
C THR A 60 -8.64 -1.71 -15.11
N PHE A 61 -9.87 -1.24 -14.89
CA PHE A 61 -10.40 -1.04 -13.54
C PHE A 61 -10.23 -2.28 -12.64
N ASP A 62 -10.56 -3.47 -13.15
CA ASP A 62 -10.44 -4.72 -12.37
C ASP A 62 -8.98 -5.04 -11.99
N MET A 63 -8.02 -4.71 -12.87
CA MET A 63 -6.60 -4.85 -12.57
C MET A 63 -6.17 -3.88 -11.47
N PHE A 64 -6.62 -2.62 -11.52
CA PHE A 64 -6.38 -1.65 -10.43
C PHE A 64 -7.01 -2.12 -9.12
N PHE A 65 -8.25 -2.59 -9.15
CA PHE A 65 -8.95 -3.09 -7.97
C PHE A 65 -8.22 -4.29 -7.35
N GLY A 66 -7.86 -5.30 -8.14
CA GLY A 66 -7.16 -6.48 -7.62
C GLY A 66 -5.78 -6.16 -7.03
N LYS A 67 -5.06 -5.19 -7.60
CA LYS A 67 -3.77 -4.73 -7.07
C LYS A 67 -3.95 -3.90 -5.80
N PHE A 68 -4.96 -3.04 -5.76
CA PHE A 68 -5.35 -2.31 -4.55
C PHE A 68 -5.73 -3.27 -3.42
N GLU A 69 -6.60 -4.24 -3.68
CA GLU A 69 -7.04 -5.25 -2.72
C GLU A 69 -5.86 -6.02 -2.13
N THR A 70 -4.96 -6.50 -3.00
CA THR A 70 -3.74 -7.21 -2.58
C THR A 70 -2.87 -6.31 -1.69
N SER A 71 -2.67 -5.05 -2.10
CA SER A 71 -1.88 -4.09 -1.33
C SER A 71 -2.51 -3.79 0.03
N ALA A 72 -3.83 -3.63 0.09
CA ALA A 72 -4.57 -3.39 1.32
C ALA A 72 -4.42 -4.55 2.32
N TRP A 73 -4.51 -5.80 1.84
CA TRP A 73 -4.29 -6.98 2.67
C TRP A 73 -2.85 -7.05 3.21
N ILE A 74 -1.85 -6.75 2.39
CA ILE A 74 -0.44 -6.71 2.83
C ILE A 74 -0.24 -5.63 3.89
N THR A 75 -0.78 -4.42 3.67
CA THR A 75 -0.71 -3.31 4.61
C THR A 75 -1.40 -3.66 5.93
N TYR A 76 -2.56 -4.33 5.89
CA TYR A 76 -3.25 -4.81 7.08
C TYR A 76 -2.41 -5.82 7.86
N ALA A 77 -1.83 -6.82 7.19
CA ALA A 77 -0.95 -7.80 7.84
C ALA A 77 0.25 -7.12 8.52
N LEU A 78 0.86 -6.13 7.86
CA LEU A 78 1.98 -5.35 8.42
C LEU A 78 1.55 -4.49 9.61
N LEU A 79 0.33 -3.95 9.61
CA LEU A 79 -0.23 -3.25 10.77
C LEU A 79 -0.33 -4.21 11.96
N VAL A 80 -0.90 -5.40 11.76
CA VAL A 80 -1.03 -6.42 12.80
C VAL A 80 0.34 -6.80 13.37
N VAL A 81 1.35 -7.02 12.51
CA VAL A 81 2.73 -7.29 12.95
C VAL A 81 3.29 -6.15 13.80
N ASN A 82 3.09 -4.89 13.39
CA ASN A 82 3.54 -3.73 14.15
C ASN A 82 2.84 -3.61 15.51
N VAL A 83 1.54 -3.91 15.57
CA VAL A 83 0.76 -3.94 16.83
C VAL A 83 1.27 -5.04 17.75
N VAL A 84 1.48 -6.26 17.26
CA VAL A 84 2.04 -7.36 18.06
C VAL A 84 3.44 -7.00 18.59
N LEU A 85 4.31 -6.42 17.75
CA LEU A 85 5.64 -5.97 18.16
C LEU A 85 5.60 -4.83 19.21
N LEU A 86 4.52 -4.05 19.25
CA LEU A 86 4.30 -3.05 20.29
C LEU A 86 3.99 -3.73 21.63
N PHE A 87 3.07 -4.70 21.65
CA PHE A 87 2.67 -5.42 22.86
C PHE A 87 3.75 -6.34 23.42
N CYS A 88 4.53 -7.04 22.57
CA CYS A 88 5.68 -7.85 23.01
C CYS A 88 6.83 -7.03 23.65
N LYS A 89 6.78 -5.69 23.56
CA LYS A 89 7.66 -4.79 24.33
C LYS A 89 7.08 -4.45 25.70
N GLY A 90 5.75 -4.39 25.81
CA GLY A 90 5.03 -4.09 27.06
C GLY A 90 5.20 -5.18 28.12
N GLU A 91 5.25 -6.45 27.71
CA GLU A 91 5.46 -7.61 28.60
C GLU A 91 6.90 -7.80 29.09
N ARG A 92 7.83 -6.93 28.67
CA ARG A 92 9.24 -6.95 29.09
C ARG A 92 9.62 -5.77 30.00
N LYS A 93 8.65 -5.27 30.75
CA LYS A 93 8.86 -4.35 31.88
C LYS A 93 8.36 -5.01 33.15
#